data_AF-A0A9E3GUY2-F1
#
_entry.id   AF-A0A9E3GUY2-F1
#
_cell.length_a   1.000
_cell.length_b   1.000
_cell.length_c   1.000
_cell.angle_alpha   90.00
_cell.angle_beta   90.00
_cell.angle_gamma   90.00
#
_symmetry.space_group_name_H-M   'P 1'
#
loop_
_entity.id
_entity.type
_entity.pdbx_description
1 polymer ?
#
loop_
_entity_poly.entity_id
_entity_poly.type
_entity_poly.pdbx_seq_one_letter_code
_entity_poly.pdbx_strand_id
1 'polypeptide(L)'
;MRHLLTRYAGVVLTLALIAIVGVAGWQGWRWYEARQDRKAAQVYVTAMLEAEATGPQAAAAHARALATFDTLARSAPPGYRTLARLRAAALNADDGHATAALALWNAVAADRDADPLLRGLASLLWASRQLDAGDPGVLAARLRPLAIPGGAWRDLAEEDLALLDLRQHRTAEAKRRLTALMQDKTAPGGLRQRANALLAGLNG
;
A
#
# COMPACT_ATOMS: atom_id res chain seq x y z
N MET A 1 50.28 -42.51 6.24
CA MET A 1 49.37 -41.35 6.10
C MET A 1 48.03 -41.65 5.39
N ARG A 2 47.63 -42.92 5.17
CA ARG A 2 46.38 -43.29 4.45
C ARG A 2 45.17 -43.64 5.34
N HIS A 3 45.36 -43.86 6.64
CA HIS A 3 44.30 -44.34 7.55
C HIS A 3 43.48 -43.24 8.25
N LEU A 4 43.88 -41.97 8.15
CA LEU A 4 43.10 -40.83 8.67
C LEU A 4 42.00 -40.39 7.69
N LEU A 5 42.22 -40.60 6.39
CA LEU A 5 41.27 -40.24 5.33
C LEU A 5 40.00 -41.12 5.37
N THR A 6 40.09 -42.41 5.70
CA THR A 6 38.91 -43.30 5.72
C THR A 6 38.01 -43.09 6.94
N ARG A 7 38.55 -42.66 8.09
CA ARG A 7 37.75 -42.36 9.30
C ARG A 7 37.03 -41.02 9.22
N TYR A 8 37.64 -40.01 8.59
CA TYR A 8 36.99 -38.72 8.35
C TYR A 8 36.15 -38.69 7.06
N ALA A 9 36.41 -39.56 6.08
CA ALA A 9 35.60 -39.66 4.87
C ALA A 9 34.13 -39.97 5.16
N GLY A 10 33.84 -40.86 6.12
CA GLY A 10 32.45 -41.16 6.51
C GLY A 10 31.72 -39.93 7.08
N VAL A 11 32.36 -39.19 7.97
CA VAL A 11 31.78 -37.98 8.60
C VAL A 11 31.59 -36.86 7.57
N VAL A 12 32.58 -36.64 6.69
CA VAL A 12 32.50 -35.66 5.62
C VAL A 12 31.39 -36.02 4.62
N LEU A 13 31.22 -37.31 4.31
CA LEU A 13 30.15 -37.79 3.43
C LEU A 13 28.77 -37.56 4.05
N THR A 14 28.60 -37.84 5.34
CA THR A 14 27.33 -37.58 6.06
C THR A 14 27.01 -36.09 6.13
N LEU A 15 28.00 -35.24 6.43
CA LEU A 15 27.83 -33.78 6.44
C LEU A 15 27.45 -33.24 5.05
N ALA A 16 28.09 -33.73 4.00
CA ALA A 16 27.75 -33.36 2.62
C ALA A 16 26.31 -33.77 2.28
N LEU A 17 25.87 -34.96 2.71
CA LEU A 17 24.51 -35.44 2.50
C LEU A 17 23.46 -34.57 3.20
N ILE A 18 23.70 -34.19 4.45
CA ILE A 18 22.82 -33.30 5.23
C ILE A 18 22.74 -31.92 4.57
N ALA A 19 23.87 -31.38 4.11
CA ALA A 19 23.90 -30.10 3.40
C ALA A 19 23.08 -30.15 2.10
N ILE A 20 23.20 -31.24 1.32
CA ILE A 20 22.43 -31.44 0.08
C ILE A 20 20.92 -31.53 0.40
N VAL A 21 20.52 -32.27 1.43
CA VAL A 21 19.10 -32.37 1.85
C VAL A 21 18.58 -31.00 2.34
N GLY A 22 19.39 -30.25 3.08
CA GLY A 22 19.04 -28.90 3.53
C GLY A 22 18.85 -27.92 2.38
N VAL A 23 19.76 -27.93 1.39
CA VAL A 23 19.66 -27.09 0.19
C VAL A 23 18.49 -27.52 -0.71
N ALA A 24 18.24 -28.83 -0.86
CA ALA A 24 17.11 -29.34 -1.64
C ALA A 24 15.76 -29.01 -0.97
N GLY A 25 15.68 -29.11 0.36
CA GLY A 25 14.50 -28.68 1.13
C GLY A 25 14.26 -27.17 1.01
N TRP A 26 15.31 -26.36 1.09
CA TRP A 26 15.21 -24.91 0.90
C TRP A 26 14.82 -24.51 -0.53
N GLN A 27 15.40 -25.15 -1.56
CA GLN A 27 14.99 -24.94 -2.95
C GLN A 27 13.55 -25.39 -3.20
N GLY A 28 13.12 -26.52 -2.64
CA GLY A 28 11.75 -27.02 -2.73
C GLY A 28 10.74 -26.05 -2.12
N TRP A 29 11.05 -25.49 -0.95
CA TRP A 29 10.24 -24.45 -0.30
C TRP A 29 10.16 -23.18 -1.16
N ARG A 30 11.30 -22.68 -1.66
CA ARG A 30 11.33 -21.48 -2.52
C ARG A 30 10.59 -21.67 -3.84
N TRP A 31 10.64 -22.87 -4.43
CA TRP A 31 9.89 -23.17 -5.64
C TRP A 31 8.37 -23.23 -5.39
N TYR A 32 7.96 -23.79 -4.25
CA TYR A 32 6.55 -23.82 -3.84
C TYR A 32 6.01 -22.41 -3.57
N GLU A 33 6.78 -21.60 -2.83
CA GLU A 33 6.48 -20.19 -2.53
C GLU A 33 6.39 -19.35 -3.81
N ALA A 34 7.38 -19.46 -4.70
CA ALA A 34 7.36 -18.77 -6.00
C ALA A 34 6.17 -19.19 -6.89
N ARG A 35 5.69 -20.44 -6.76
CA ARG A 35 4.53 -20.92 -7.53
C ARG A 35 3.22 -20.36 -6.97
N GLN A 36 3.09 -20.23 -5.66
CA GLN A 36 1.93 -19.57 -5.04
C GLN A 36 1.90 -18.07 -5.37
N ASP A 37 3.05 -17.40 -5.30
CA ASP A 37 3.16 -15.97 -5.66
C ASP A 37 2.79 -15.71 -7.11
N ARG A 38 3.27 -16.54 -8.06
CA ARG A 38 2.92 -16.40 -9.48
C ARG A 38 1.41 -16.57 -9.73
N LYS A 39 0.76 -17.52 -9.04
CA LYS A 39 -0.68 -17.72 -9.17
C LYS A 39 -1.45 -16.52 -8.60
N ALA A 40 -1.06 -16.04 -7.42
CA ALA A 40 -1.66 -14.85 -6.81
C ALA A 40 -1.47 -13.61 -7.69
N ALA A 41 -0.30 -13.44 -8.29
CA ALA A 41 0.00 -12.34 -9.22
C ALA A 41 -0.95 -12.35 -10.45
N GLN A 42 -1.11 -13.50 -11.10
CA GLN A 42 -1.99 -13.63 -12.26
C GLN A 42 -3.44 -13.29 -11.90
N VAL A 43 -3.96 -13.89 -10.83
CA VAL A 43 -5.33 -13.63 -10.36
C VAL A 43 -5.52 -12.15 -9.98
N TYR A 44 -4.53 -11.55 -9.32
CA TYR A 44 -4.57 -10.14 -8.95
C TYR A 44 -4.59 -9.22 -10.18
N VAL A 45 -3.77 -9.49 -11.19
CA VAL A 45 -3.76 -8.69 -12.44
C VAL A 45 -5.08 -8.82 -13.19
N THR A 46 -5.66 -10.02 -13.26
CA THR A 46 -6.99 -10.20 -13.88
C THR A 46 -8.07 -9.39 -13.14
N ALA A 47 -8.07 -9.42 -11.80
CA ALA A 47 -9.01 -8.62 -11.01
C ALA A 47 -8.80 -7.10 -11.21
N MET A 48 -7.56 -6.65 -11.36
CA MET A 48 -7.25 -5.26 -11.70
C MET A 48 -7.85 -4.83 -13.05
N LEU A 49 -7.72 -5.68 -14.08
CA LEU A 49 -8.31 -5.39 -15.39
C LEU A 49 -9.84 -5.35 -15.35
N GLU A 50 -10.46 -6.23 -14.55
CA GLU A 50 -11.91 -6.19 -14.33
C GLU A 50 -12.35 -4.95 -13.54
N ALA A 51 -11.52 -4.46 -12.61
CA ALA A 51 -11.77 -3.24 -11.84
C ALA A 51 -11.65 -1.94 -12.67
N GLU A 52 -10.93 -1.99 -13.78
CA GLU A 52 -10.77 -0.86 -14.72
C GLU A 52 -11.81 -0.88 -15.84
N ALA A 53 -12.75 -1.84 -15.82
CA ALA A 53 -13.75 -1.98 -16.85
C ALA A 53 -14.68 -0.76 -16.90
N THR A 54 -14.99 -0.31 -18.12
CA THR A 54 -15.91 0.82 -18.34
C THR A 54 -17.08 0.39 -19.23
N GLY A 55 -18.15 1.19 -19.25
CA GLY A 55 -19.32 0.93 -20.09
C GLY A 55 -20.37 0.01 -19.47
N PRO A 56 -21.30 -0.55 -20.26
CA PRO A 56 -22.50 -1.24 -19.76
C PRO A 56 -22.23 -2.47 -18.89
N GLN A 57 -21.04 -3.08 -19.03
CA GLN A 57 -20.65 -4.28 -18.29
C GLN A 57 -19.76 -3.97 -17.07
N ALA A 58 -19.45 -2.68 -16.82
CA ALA A 58 -18.55 -2.26 -15.74
C ALA A 58 -18.99 -2.79 -14.39
N ALA A 59 -20.26 -2.59 -14.00
CA ALA A 59 -20.78 -3.06 -12.71
C ALA A 59 -20.61 -4.58 -12.50
N ALA A 60 -20.83 -5.39 -13.54
CA ALA A 60 -20.66 -6.85 -13.46
C ALA A 60 -19.18 -7.27 -13.41
N ALA A 61 -18.29 -6.51 -14.07
CA ALA A 61 -16.84 -6.71 -13.98
C ALA A 61 -16.32 -6.29 -12.59
N HIS A 62 -16.74 -5.15 -12.07
CA HIS A 62 -16.37 -4.65 -10.75
C HIS A 62 -16.81 -5.61 -9.64
N ALA A 63 -18.02 -6.18 -9.74
CA ALA A 63 -18.49 -7.20 -8.79
C ALA A 63 -17.60 -8.46 -8.80
N ARG A 64 -17.14 -8.92 -9.97
CA ARG A 64 -16.20 -10.05 -10.10
C ARG A 64 -14.82 -9.70 -9.56
N ALA A 65 -14.34 -8.49 -9.83
CA ALA A 65 -13.08 -7.99 -9.29
C ALA A 65 -13.11 -7.96 -7.76
N LEU A 66 -14.17 -7.40 -7.16
CA LEU A 66 -14.36 -7.36 -5.70
C LEU A 66 -14.37 -8.77 -5.08
N ALA A 67 -15.10 -9.72 -5.68
CA ALA A 67 -15.10 -11.11 -5.21
C ALA A 67 -13.72 -11.77 -5.30
N THR A 68 -12.97 -11.46 -6.36
CA THR A 68 -11.60 -11.95 -6.55
C THR A 68 -10.63 -11.33 -5.53
N PHE A 69 -10.70 -10.03 -5.31
CA PHE A 69 -9.91 -9.35 -4.29
C PHE A 69 -10.21 -9.87 -2.87
N ASP A 70 -11.47 -10.13 -2.55
CA ASP A 70 -11.85 -10.71 -1.26
C ASP A 70 -11.30 -12.14 -1.08
N THR A 71 -11.26 -12.93 -2.15
CA THR A 71 -10.61 -14.25 -2.14
C THR A 71 -9.10 -14.13 -1.89
N LEU A 72 -8.44 -13.19 -2.57
CA LEU A 72 -7.01 -12.92 -2.38
C LEU A 72 -6.73 -12.39 -0.97
N ALA A 73 -7.56 -11.50 -0.44
CA ALA A 73 -7.43 -10.93 0.90
C ALA A 73 -7.46 -11.98 2.03
N ARG A 74 -8.08 -13.14 1.78
CA ARG A 74 -8.20 -14.25 2.73
C ARG A 74 -7.12 -15.33 2.55
N SER A 75 -6.73 -15.63 1.32
CA SER A 75 -5.97 -16.84 0.99
C SER A 75 -4.62 -16.60 0.31
N ALA A 76 -4.32 -15.38 -0.13
CA ALA A 76 -3.07 -15.08 -0.82
C ALA A 76 -1.87 -14.98 0.15
N PRO A 77 -0.64 -15.01 -0.38
CA PRO A 77 0.55 -14.62 0.36
C PRO A 77 0.43 -13.21 0.95
N PRO A 78 1.11 -12.89 2.07
CA PRO A 78 0.88 -11.68 2.87
C PRO A 78 0.85 -10.38 2.06
N GLY A 79 1.79 -10.18 1.14
CA GLY A 79 1.84 -8.97 0.29
C GLY A 79 0.60 -8.80 -0.59
N TYR A 80 0.16 -9.87 -1.24
CA TYR A 80 -1.04 -9.85 -2.08
C TYR A 80 -2.33 -9.68 -1.29
N ARG A 81 -2.40 -10.17 -0.04
CA ARG A 81 -3.58 -9.93 0.81
C ARG A 81 -3.81 -8.44 1.04
N THR A 82 -2.75 -7.72 1.43
CA THR A 82 -2.83 -6.29 1.71
C THR A 82 -3.13 -5.49 0.45
N LEU A 83 -2.46 -5.81 -0.66
CA LEU A 83 -2.72 -5.17 -1.95
C LEU A 83 -4.15 -5.39 -2.44
N ALA A 84 -4.69 -6.60 -2.31
CA ALA A 84 -6.06 -6.91 -2.68
C ALA A 84 -7.07 -6.11 -1.85
N ARG A 85 -6.86 -5.97 -0.54
CA ARG A 85 -7.72 -5.12 0.32
C ARG A 85 -7.66 -3.64 -0.09
N LEU A 86 -6.47 -3.11 -0.38
CA LEU A 86 -6.29 -1.73 -0.85
C LEU A 86 -7.02 -1.47 -2.16
N ARG A 87 -6.97 -2.42 -3.10
CA ARG A 87 -7.66 -2.30 -4.40
C ARG A 87 -9.16 -2.49 -4.30
N ALA A 88 -9.63 -3.44 -3.49
CA ALA A 88 -11.05 -3.56 -3.20
C ALA A 88 -11.60 -2.27 -2.57
N ALA A 89 -10.84 -1.63 -1.68
CA ALA A 89 -11.23 -0.35 -1.09
C ALA A 89 -11.34 0.76 -2.13
N ALA A 90 -10.35 0.90 -3.01
CA ALA A 90 -10.37 1.88 -4.10
C ALA A 90 -11.58 1.66 -5.04
N LEU A 91 -11.80 0.43 -5.48
CA LEU A 91 -12.93 0.09 -6.35
C LEU A 91 -14.28 0.39 -5.69
N ASN A 92 -14.44 0.08 -4.39
CA ASN A 92 -15.63 0.48 -3.64
C ASN A 92 -15.78 2.01 -3.58
N ALA A 93 -14.69 2.77 -3.47
CA ALA A 93 -14.74 4.22 -3.44
C ALA A 93 -15.18 4.82 -4.78
N ASP A 94 -14.73 4.21 -5.88
CA ASP A 94 -15.03 4.58 -7.27
C ASP A 94 -16.49 4.25 -7.63
N ASP A 95 -16.99 3.10 -7.15
CA ASP A 95 -18.40 2.69 -7.30
C ASP A 95 -19.37 3.44 -6.37
N GLY A 96 -18.89 4.40 -5.58
CA GLY A 96 -19.71 5.19 -4.65
C GLY A 96 -20.04 4.48 -3.32
N HIS A 97 -19.51 3.28 -3.09
CA HIS A 97 -19.64 2.55 -1.83
C HIS A 97 -18.65 3.05 -0.77
N ALA A 98 -18.76 4.33 -0.40
CA ALA A 98 -17.81 5.01 0.49
C ALA A 98 -17.60 4.28 1.84
N THR A 99 -18.66 3.83 2.50
CA THR A 99 -18.56 3.13 3.79
C THR A 99 -17.73 1.85 3.70
N ALA A 100 -17.91 1.07 2.63
CA ALA A 100 -17.16 -0.16 2.40
C ALA A 100 -15.68 0.14 2.12
N ALA A 101 -15.39 1.17 1.31
CA ALA A 101 -14.03 1.62 1.04
C ALA A 101 -13.30 2.04 2.32
N LEU A 102 -13.94 2.88 3.14
CA LEU A 102 -13.38 3.36 4.40
C LEU A 102 -13.12 2.23 5.39
N ALA A 103 -14.02 1.25 5.48
CA ALA A 103 -13.83 0.08 6.33
C ALA A 103 -12.58 -0.73 5.92
N LEU A 104 -12.40 -0.98 4.61
CA LEU A 104 -11.29 -1.74 4.07
C LEU A 104 -9.93 -1.02 4.25
N TRP A 105 -9.84 0.28 3.93
CA TRP A 105 -8.63 1.05 4.20
C TRP A 105 -8.32 1.12 5.70
N ASN A 106 -9.34 1.25 6.54
CA ASN A 106 -9.14 1.25 7.99
C ASN A 106 -8.60 -0.09 8.49
N ALA A 107 -9.12 -1.20 7.98
CA ALA A 107 -8.61 -2.53 8.30
C ALA A 107 -7.13 -2.68 7.92
N VAL A 108 -6.73 -2.20 6.73
CA VAL A 108 -5.31 -2.24 6.31
C VAL A 108 -4.43 -1.36 7.21
N ALA A 109 -4.86 -0.14 7.53
CA ALA A 109 -4.07 0.74 8.40
C ALA A 109 -3.85 0.17 9.81
N ALA A 110 -4.85 -0.54 10.33
CA ALA A 110 -4.83 -1.16 11.66
C ALA A 110 -4.10 -2.50 11.71
N ASP A 111 -3.91 -3.17 10.56
CA ASP A 111 -3.23 -4.46 10.45
C ASP A 111 -1.74 -4.31 10.79
N ARG A 112 -1.31 -4.87 11.93
CA ARG A 112 0.08 -4.78 12.40
C ARG A 112 1.05 -5.66 11.62
N ASP A 113 0.53 -6.65 10.91
CA ASP A 113 1.31 -7.59 10.10
C ASP A 113 1.50 -7.07 8.66
N ALA A 114 0.80 -6.00 8.29
CA ALA A 114 0.96 -5.34 7.00
C ALA A 114 2.20 -4.43 6.97
N ASP A 115 2.79 -4.30 5.79
CA ASP A 115 3.92 -3.40 5.53
C ASP A 115 3.58 -1.97 6.00
N PRO A 116 4.43 -1.33 6.84
CA PRO A 116 4.23 0.04 7.31
C PRO A 116 3.96 1.05 6.18
N LEU A 117 4.57 0.89 5.00
CA LEU A 117 4.31 1.74 3.84
C LEU A 117 2.88 1.58 3.35
N LEU A 118 2.37 0.36 3.24
CA LEU A 118 0.99 0.10 2.80
C LEU A 118 -0.05 0.54 3.85
N ARG A 119 0.28 0.44 5.14
CA ARG A 119 -0.55 0.98 6.23
C ARG A 119 -0.64 2.50 6.19
N GLY A 120 0.48 3.16 5.89
CA GLY A 120 0.54 4.61 5.67
C GLY A 120 -0.30 5.03 4.46
N LEU A 121 -0.17 4.32 3.34
CA LEU A 121 -0.98 4.54 2.14
C LEU A 121 -2.48 4.38 2.43
N ALA A 122 -2.87 3.33 3.14
CA ALA A 122 -4.27 3.12 3.51
C ALA A 122 -4.82 4.27 4.36
N SER A 123 -4.01 4.80 5.29
CA SER A 123 -4.39 5.94 6.12
C SER A 123 -4.53 7.22 5.32
N LEU A 124 -3.64 7.45 4.34
CA LEU A 124 -3.71 8.57 3.41
C LEU A 124 -4.97 8.49 2.55
N LEU A 125 -5.24 7.36 1.89
CA LEU A 125 -6.43 7.15 1.06
C LEU A 125 -7.73 7.29 1.84
N TRP A 126 -7.76 6.78 3.09
CA TRP A 126 -8.89 6.93 3.98
C TRP A 126 -9.17 8.40 4.34
N ALA A 127 -8.11 9.17 4.59
CA ALA A 127 -8.23 10.58 4.95
C ALA A 127 -8.62 11.44 3.75
N SER A 128 -7.95 11.25 2.60
CA SER A 128 -8.24 11.98 1.37
C SER A 128 -9.66 11.76 0.88
N ARG A 129 -10.20 10.53 1.00
CA ARG A 129 -11.59 10.24 0.63
C ARG A 129 -12.62 10.96 1.50
N GLN A 130 -12.25 11.34 2.72
CA GLN A 130 -13.12 12.03 3.67
C GLN A 130 -12.78 13.51 3.84
N LEU A 131 -11.86 14.06 3.04
CA LEU A 131 -11.31 15.38 3.26
C LEU A 131 -12.38 16.48 3.34
N ASP A 132 -13.43 16.35 2.52
CA ASP A 132 -14.52 17.32 2.46
C ASP A 132 -15.56 17.15 3.59
N ALA A 133 -15.89 15.91 3.94
CA ALA A 133 -17.05 15.58 4.78
C ALA A 133 -16.72 15.07 6.19
N GLY A 134 -15.51 14.55 6.41
CA GLY A 134 -15.09 13.94 7.67
C GLY A 134 -14.82 14.96 8.77
N ASP A 135 -14.72 14.48 10.02
CA ASP A 135 -14.34 15.32 11.14
C ASP A 135 -12.88 15.82 10.99
N PRO A 136 -12.63 17.14 10.98
CA PRO A 136 -11.27 17.66 10.80
C PRO A 136 -10.26 17.20 11.85
N GLY A 137 -10.69 17.01 13.10
CA GLY A 137 -9.82 16.54 14.18
C GLY A 137 -9.33 15.12 13.93
N VAL A 138 -10.24 14.22 13.55
CA VAL A 138 -9.94 12.83 13.22
C VAL A 138 -9.03 12.73 12.00
N LEU A 139 -9.31 13.48 10.94
CA LEU A 139 -8.47 13.51 9.74
C LEU A 139 -7.05 14.00 10.05
N ALA A 140 -6.93 15.12 10.77
CA ALA A 140 -5.64 15.68 11.15
C ALA A 140 -4.85 14.71 12.04
N ALA A 141 -5.50 14.07 13.02
CA ALA A 141 -4.85 13.09 13.89
C ALA A 141 -4.30 11.88 13.12
N ARG A 142 -4.97 11.48 12.04
CA ARG A 142 -4.52 10.37 11.18
C ARG A 142 -3.43 10.77 10.19
N LEU A 143 -3.45 12.00 9.69
CA LEU A 143 -2.48 12.51 8.71
C LEU A 143 -1.15 12.95 9.35
N ARG A 144 -1.17 13.56 10.54
CA ARG A 144 0.04 14.07 11.22
C ARG A 144 1.16 13.04 11.38
N PRO A 145 0.91 11.77 11.75
CA PRO A 145 1.96 10.75 11.81
C PRO A 145 2.61 10.44 10.47
N LEU A 146 1.92 10.71 9.35
CA LEU A 146 2.44 10.51 7.99
C LEU A 146 3.26 11.72 7.51
N ALA A 147 3.01 12.91 8.05
CA ALA A 147 3.67 14.17 7.73
C ALA A 147 5.06 14.34 8.40
N ILE A 148 5.69 13.26 8.84
CA ILE A 148 7.02 13.32 9.48
C ILE A 148 8.13 13.56 8.46
N PRO A 149 9.18 14.36 8.79
CA PRO A 149 10.32 14.58 7.91
C PRO A 149 10.96 13.26 7.43
N GLY A 150 11.24 13.16 6.13
CA GLY A 150 11.83 11.96 5.52
C GLY A 150 10.87 10.76 5.33
N GLY A 151 9.60 10.89 5.74
CA GLY A 151 8.59 9.85 5.53
C GLY A 151 8.14 9.73 4.07
N ALA A 152 7.89 8.50 3.60
CA ALA A 152 7.47 8.23 2.22
C ALA A 152 6.16 8.93 1.80
N TRP A 153 5.29 9.21 2.78
CA TRP A 153 3.98 9.83 2.56
C TRP A 153 3.91 11.29 3.00
N ARG A 154 5.03 11.85 3.47
CA ARG A 154 5.07 13.17 4.11
C ARG A 154 4.44 14.24 3.26
N ASP A 155 4.89 14.33 2.02
CA ASP A 155 4.50 15.42 1.14
C ASP A 155 3.01 15.39 0.79
N LEU A 156 2.46 14.20 0.58
CA LEU A 156 1.03 14.02 0.35
C LEU A 156 0.21 14.31 1.61
N ALA A 157 0.71 13.88 2.78
CA ALA A 157 0.04 14.18 4.05
C ALA A 157 0.06 15.68 4.39
N GLU A 158 1.15 16.39 4.08
CA GLU A 158 1.24 17.85 4.23
C GLU A 158 0.29 18.60 3.30
N GLU A 159 0.12 18.12 2.07
CA GLU A 159 -0.89 18.67 1.16
C GLU A 159 -2.31 18.45 1.69
N ASP A 160 -2.66 17.22 2.10
CA ASP A 160 -3.99 16.93 2.66
C ASP A 160 -4.25 17.75 3.94
N LEU A 161 -3.24 17.94 4.79
CA LEU A 161 -3.34 18.83 5.96
C LEU A 161 -3.56 20.28 5.56
N ALA A 162 -2.92 20.77 4.49
CA ALA A 162 -3.13 22.13 4.00
C ALA A 162 -4.56 22.32 3.47
N LEU A 163 -5.07 21.35 2.71
CA LEU A 163 -6.46 21.36 2.23
C LEU A 163 -7.45 21.32 3.41
N LEU A 164 -7.14 20.55 4.45
CA LEU A 164 -7.93 20.49 5.67
C LEU A 164 -7.89 21.81 6.46
N ASP A 165 -6.75 22.52 6.46
CA ASP A 165 -6.63 23.86 7.01
C ASP A 165 -7.50 24.87 6.23
N LEU A 166 -7.55 24.77 4.90
CA LEU A 166 -8.45 25.59 4.07
C LEU A 166 -9.93 25.35 4.40
N ARG A 167 -10.35 24.08 4.56
CA ARG A 167 -11.73 23.74 4.95
C ARG A 167 -12.12 24.32 6.31
N GLN A 168 -11.16 24.48 7.21
CA GLN A 168 -11.34 25.09 8.53
C GLN A 168 -11.14 26.61 8.52
N HIS A 169 -11.07 27.25 7.35
CA HIS A 169 -10.78 28.68 7.18
C HIS A 169 -9.44 29.14 7.78
N ARG A 170 -8.48 28.21 7.98
CA ARG A 170 -7.13 28.49 8.48
C ARG A 170 -6.18 28.78 7.32
N THR A 171 -6.52 29.77 6.51
CA THR A 171 -5.79 30.09 5.27
C THR A 171 -4.30 30.40 5.50
N ALA A 172 -3.94 31.00 6.63
CA ALA A 172 -2.54 31.28 6.95
C ALA A 172 -1.72 30.00 7.17
N GLU A 173 -2.27 29.00 7.87
CA GLU A 173 -1.63 27.68 8.07
C GLU A 173 -1.50 26.93 6.74
N ALA A 174 -2.57 26.93 5.94
CA ALA A 174 -2.57 26.32 4.61
C ALA A 174 -1.50 26.93 3.70
N LYS A 175 -1.41 28.28 3.63
CA LYS A 175 -0.37 28.97 2.85
C LYS A 175 1.04 28.59 3.32
N ARG A 176 1.27 28.49 4.64
CA ARG A 176 2.57 28.06 5.17
C ARG A 176 2.94 26.65 4.71
N ARG A 177 2.02 25.68 4.83
CA ARG A 177 2.27 24.28 4.40
C ARG A 177 2.53 24.19 2.90
N LEU A 178 1.66 24.78 2.08
CA LEU A 178 1.81 24.76 0.62
C LEU A 178 3.10 25.45 0.16
N THR A 179 3.51 26.55 0.81
CA THR A 179 4.77 27.24 0.49
C THR A 179 5.96 26.34 0.77
N ALA A 180 5.98 25.69 1.94
CA ALA A 180 7.04 24.74 2.28
C ALA A 180 7.11 23.58 1.28
N LEU A 181 5.95 23.02 0.90
CA LEU A 181 5.85 21.93 -0.08
C LEU A 181 6.34 22.34 -1.47
N MET A 182 5.97 23.54 -1.94
CA MET A 182 6.41 24.09 -3.22
C MET A 182 7.94 24.29 -3.25
N GLN A 183 8.53 24.75 -2.15
CA GLN A 183 9.97 25.05 -2.05
C GLN A 183 10.83 23.79 -1.85
N ASP A 184 10.22 22.67 -1.44
CA ASP A 184 10.94 21.45 -1.16
C ASP A 184 11.41 20.74 -2.45
N LYS A 185 12.72 20.82 -2.72
CA LYS A 185 13.32 20.19 -3.91
C LYS A 185 13.27 18.66 -3.91
N THR A 186 13.04 18.05 -2.75
CA THR A 186 12.93 16.59 -2.59
C THR A 186 11.52 16.08 -2.86
N ALA A 187 10.50 16.95 -2.78
CA ALA A 187 9.12 16.58 -3.06
C ALA A 187 8.91 16.28 -4.56
N PRO A 188 8.01 15.37 -4.95
CA PRO A 188 7.72 15.08 -6.36
C PRO A 188 7.28 16.32 -7.15
N GLY A 189 7.75 16.45 -8.41
CA GLY A 189 7.51 17.65 -9.22
C GLY A 189 6.03 18.01 -9.43
N GLY A 190 5.18 17.01 -9.69
CA GLY A 190 3.74 17.23 -9.87
C GLY A 190 3.04 17.73 -8.60
N LEU A 191 3.53 17.33 -7.43
CA LEU A 191 2.99 17.76 -6.14
C LEU A 191 3.35 19.23 -5.86
N ARG A 192 4.60 19.63 -6.16
CA ARG A 192 5.02 21.04 -6.05
C ARG A 192 4.24 21.94 -7.00
N GLN A 193 3.98 21.47 -8.22
CA GLN A 193 3.16 22.19 -9.19
C GLN A 193 1.73 22.40 -8.68
N ARG A 194 1.12 21.36 -8.09
CA ARG A 194 -0.22 21.47 -7.49
C ARG A 194 -0.24 22.41 -6.29
N ALA A 195 0.76 22.33 -5.41
CA ALA A 195 0.91 23.26 -4.29
C ALA A 195 1.01 24.73 -4.75
N ASN A 196 1.78 24.99 -5.82
CA ASN A 196 1.88 26.31 -6.42
C ASN A 196 0.55 26.79 -7.02
N ALA A 197 -0.19 25.91 -7.69
CA ALA A 197 -1.51 26.24 -8.23
C ALA A 197 -2.51 26.60 -7.11
N LEU A 198 -2.51 25.84 -6.02
CA LEU A 198 -3.33 26.14 -4.84
C LEU A 198 -2.94 27.49 -4.22
N LEU A 199 -1.64 27.77 -4.06
CA LEU A 199 -1.17 29.06 -3.55
C LEU A 199 -1.59 30.25 -4.41
N ALA A 200 -1.50 30.11 -5.74
CA ALA A 200 -1.93 31.15 -6.67
C ALA A 200 -3.43 31.49 -6.48
N GLY A 201 -4.27 30.45 -6.34
CA GLY A 201 -5.70 30.62 -6.07
C GLY A 201 -6.04 31.25 -4.71
N LEU A 202 -5.13 31.20 -3.73
CA LEU A 202 -5.32 31.81 -2.40
C LEU A 202 -4.79 33.25 -2.32
N ASN A 203 -4.04 33.70 -3.33
CA ASN A 203 -3.42 35.03 -3.39
C ASN A 203 -4.12 35.97 -4.38
N GLY A 204 -4.96 35.44 -5.27
CA GLY A 204 -5.90 36.22 -6.07
C GLY A 204 -7.19 36.46 -5.31
#